data_AF-A0A378IWS1-F1
#
_entry.id   AF-A0A378IWS1-F1
#
_cell.length_a   1.000
_cell.length_b   1.000
_cell.length_c   1.000
_cell.angle_alpha   90.00
_cell.angle_beta   90.00
_cell.angle_gamma   90.00
#
_symmetry.space_group_name_H-M   'P 1'
#
loop_
_entity.id
_entity.type
_entity.pdbx_description
1 polymer ?
#
loop_
_entity_poly.entity_id
_entity_poly.type
_entity_poly.pdbx_seq_one_letter_code
_entity_poly.pdbx_strand_id
1 'polypeptide(L)'
;MPKLSERKAKTLKLIVLRYLQGANLDLTKESLERECLELNYPCQDLFEFIELKDENDPLILAILGSLAVKKNRPNNASKADSKTEGAYEKLFANSKNLYELLTHLYHDGHHHLGYLLKVIDKTKPSYLWTLIAGALSSIGLGSWAYNSGAGHAILIWIERIAPPLIHWLSKSVSILRNMPLLGVIYNTLTLSWIWRSTLAYGTTTNPRKVYYLFFETLAKTLTIIAYLLALMAIAHMTIIPACLFIASSFSDVVKSVCSLFINYQQKKTIDFVIDRSAPWEKQAQQRRSINLIERSSETVWVKLFAAGLTTTTVAFMCLIPPSLFLSASCLTVMALVFLAKHSLLASVHELFAVKLQVSISEIGPPDDPGLCPVIIIEESGPAFENEPDLTQIVLGRVSTVVDSVVTAVTEHSPTTIIRRLGGRVTPEPTPPIDHQHFPPVFEDPSHKISQGKIKTEEDMANGNTFKLDD
;
A
#
# COMPACT_ATOMS: atom_id res chain seq x y z
N MET A 1 -10.44 11.86 30.26
CA MET A 1 -10.13 12.00 28.82
C MET A 1 -10.53 13.40 28.38
N PRO A 2 -9.66 14.14 27.68
CA PRO A 2 -10.03 15.44 27.12
C PRO A 2 -11.19 15.25 26.13
N LYS A 3 -12.25 16.05 26.24
CA LYS A 3 -13.36 16.01 25.29
C LYS A 3 -12.96 16.82 24.07
N LEU A 4 -12.92 16.17 22.90
CA LEU A 4 -12.75 16.84 21.63
C LEU A 4 -13.95 17.78 21.41
N SER A 5 -13.73 19.01 20.97
CA SER A 5 -14.84 19.91 20.66
C SER A 5 -15.65 19.37 19.48
N GLU A 6 -16.96 19.57 19.50
CA GLU A 6 -17.86 19.06 18.45
C GLU A 6 -17.46 19.57 17.06
N ARG A 7 -16.99 20.82 16.98
CA ARG A 7 -16.44 21.41 15.76
C ARG A 7 -15.25 20.62 15.22
N LYS A 8 -14.28 20.28 16.09
CA LYS A 8 -13.09 19.51 15.71
C LYS A 8 -13.42 18.07 15.32
N ALA A 9 -14.37 17.45 16.01
CA ALA A 9 -14.90 16.15 15.63
C ALA A 9 -15.52 16.17 14.23
N LYS A 10 -16.29 17.22 13.89
CA LYS A 10 -16.85 17.42 12.55
C LYS A 10 -15.77 17.63 11.50
N THR A 11 -14.73 18.42 11.79
CA THR A 11 -13.60 18.62 10.86
C THR A 11 -12.88 17.31 10.54
N LEU A 12 -12.57 16.49 11.55
CA LEU A 12 -11.89 15.20 11.34
C LEU A 12 -12.75 14.22 10.54
N LYS A 13 -14.05 14.13 10.83
CA LYS A 13 -15.01 13.34 10.02
C LYS A 13 -15.05 13.82 8.57
N LEU A 14 -15.03 15.13 8.35
CA LEU A 14 -15.04 15.74 7.03
C LEU A 14 -13.75 15.49 6.24
N ILE A 15 -12.59 15.45 6.91
CA ILE A 15 -11.32 15.03 6.29
C ILE A 15 -11.42 13.59 5.77
N VAL A 16 -11.99 12.67 6.56
CA VAL A 16 -12.23 11.27 6.12
C VAL A 16 -13.18 11.22 4.94
N LEU A 17 -14.29 11.97 4.99
CA LEU A 17 -15.26 12.02 3.90
C LEU A 17 -14.62 12.54 2.60
N ARG A 18 -13.88 13.65 2.67
CA ARG A 18 -13.14 14.21 1.53
C ARG A 18 -12.12 13.22 0.96
N TYR A 19 -11.40 12.50 1.81
CA TYR A 19 -10.51 11.42 1.37
C TYR A 19 -11.25 10.33 0.60
N LEU A 20 -12.46 9.96 1.03
CA LEU A 20 -13.27 8.96 0.32
C LEU A 20 -13.81 9.45 -1.03
N GLN A 21 -13.96 10.77 -1.15
CA GLN A 21 -14.48 11.48 -2.32
C GLN A 21 -13.41 11.92 -3.33
N GLY A 22 -12.15 11.53 -3.17
CA GLY A 22 -11.11 11.84 -4.16
C GLY A 22 -10.17 12.98 -3.78
N ALA A 23 -10.21 13.49 -2.55
CA ALA A 23 -9.29 14.57 -2.15
C ALA A 23 -7.82 14.16 -2.28
N ASN A 24 -6.98 15.12 -2.66
CA ASN A 24 -5.55 14.90 -2.78
C ASN A 24 -4.98 14.38 -1.44
N LEU A 25 -4.12 13.35 -1.53
CA LEU A 25 -3.49 12.72 -0.38
C LEU A 25 -2.61 13.71 0.40
N ASP A 26 -1.89 14.59 -0.30
CA ASP A 26 -1.01 15.56 0.34
C ASP A 26 -1.83 16.56 1.16
N LEU A 27 -2.93 17.07 0.59
CA LEU A 27 -3.87 17.94 1.31
C LEU A 27 -4.51 17.24 2.51
N THR A 28 -4.85 15.96 2.37
CA THR A 28 -5.39 15.15 3.47
C THR A 28 -4.37 15.03 4.59
N LYS A 29 -3.11 14.72 4.25
CA LYS A 29 -2.01 14.59 5.20
C LYS A 29 -1.71 15.90 5.91
N GLU A 30 -1.60 17.00 5.17
CA GLU A 30 -1.40 18.34 5.73
C GLU A 30 -2.54 18.76 6.65
N SER A 31 -3.79 18.46 6.28
CA SER A 31 -4.96 18.75 7.12
C SER A 31 -4.91 17.96 8.43
N LEU A 32 -4.56 16.67 8.37
CA LEU A 32 -4.39 15.84 9.57
C LEU A 32 -3.23 16.32 10.44
N GLU A 33 -2.09 16.68 9.83
CA GLU A 33 -0.92 17.22 10.53
C GLU A 33 -1.25 18.54 11.23
N ARG A 34 -1.98 19.43 10.56
CA ARG A 34 -2.45 20.70 11.14
C ARG A 34 -3.33 20.49 12.37
N GLU A 35 -4.31 19.60 12.27
CA GLU A 35 -5.20 19.28 13.40
C GLU A 35 -4.45 18.62 14.56
N CYS A 36 -3.45 17.76 14.27
CA CYS A 36 -2.59 17.17 15.30
C CYS A 36 -1.71 18.20 15.99
N LEU A 37 -1.15 19.15 15.25
CA LEU A 37 -0.31 20.22 15.80
C LEU A 37 -1.13 21.20 16.64
N GLU A 38 -2.33 21.56 16.19
CA GLU A 38 -3.20 22.49 16.91
C GLU A 38 -3.68 21.91 18.25
N LEU A 39 -4.01 20.62 18.27
CA LEU A 39 -4.49 19.94 19.48
C LEU A 39 -3.36 19.33 20.31
N ASN A 40 -2.15 19.22 19.75
CA ASN A 40 -0.98 18.60 20.37
C ASN A 40 -1.19 17.13 20.78
N TYR A 41 -2.02 16.40 20.04
CA TYR A 41 -2.30 14.97 20.23
C TYR A 41 -1.95 14.16 18.98
N PRO A 42 -1.54 12.88 19.12
CA PRO A 42 -1.44 11.94 18.01
C PRO A 42 -2.77 11.83 17.26
N CYS A 43 -2.71 11.68 15.94
CA CYS A 43 -3.93 11.60 15.12
C CYS A 43 -4.79 10.39 15.50
N GLN A 44 -4.18 9.24 15.76
CA GLN A 44 -4.87 8.04 16.25
C GLN A 44 -5.76 8.36 17.46
N ASP A 45 -5.21 8.98 18.50
CA ASP A 45 -5.94 9.34 19.71
C ASP A 45 -7.12 10.29 19.41
N LEU A 46 -6.92 11.26 18.49
CA LEU A 46 -7.98 12.16 18.07
C LEU A 46 -9.16 11.42 17.44
N PHE A 47 -8.90 10.40 16.61
CA PHE A 47 -9.94 9.56 16.02
C PHE A 47 -10.57 8.59 17.03
N GLU A 48 -9.81 8.14 18.04
CA GLU A 48 -10.34 7.33 19.14
C GLU A 48 -11.26 8.14 20.08
N PHE A 49 -11.06 9.46 20.20
CA PHE A 49 -11.92 10.34 20.99
C PHE A 49 -13.27 10.66 20.33
N ILE A 50 -13.45 10.37 19.03
CA ILE A 50 -14.70 10.59 18.32
C ILE A 50 -15.63 9.40 18.58
N GLU A 51 -16.44 9.48 19.62
CA GLU A 51 -17.43 8.46 19.98
C GLU A 51 -18.58 8.39 18.97
N LEU A 52 -19.03 7.17 18.65
CA LEU A 52 -20.15 6.90 17.74
C LEU A 52 -21.50 6.85 18.48
N LYS A 53 -21.85 7.91 19.21
CA LYS A 53 -23.10 7.93 20.01
C LYS A 53 -24.37 8.17 19.21
N ASP A 54 -24.26 8.79 18.05
CA ASP A 54 -25.41 9.14 17.20
C ASP A 54 -25.37 8.34 15.89
N GLU A 55 -26.30 7.38 15.78
CA GLU A 55 -26.49 6.54 14.58
C GLU A 55 -27.01 7.32 13.37
N ASN A 56 -27.46 8.57 13.56
CA ASN A 56 -27.99 9.42 12.51
C ASN A 56 -27.08 10.61 12.18
N ASP A 57 -25.83 10.59 12.64
CA ASP A 57 -24.86 11.61 12.27
C ASP A 57 -24.69 11.66 10.73
N PRO A 58 -25.00 12.81 10.08
CA PRO A 58 -24.99 12.93 8.63
C PRO A 58 -23.60 12.68 8.02
N LEU A 59 -22.52 12.99 8.73
CA LEU A 59 -21.16 12.73 8.25
C LEU A 59 -20.82 11.25 8.27
N ILE A 60 -21.23 10.53 9.31
CA ILE A 60 -20.98 9.08 9.40
C ILE A 60 -21.83 8.36 8.36
N LEU A 61 -23.08 8.78 8.17
CA LEU A 61 -23.93 8.28 7.09
C LEU A 61 -23.33 8.56 5.71
N ALA A 62 -22.79 9.75 5.48
CA ALA A 62 -22.12 10.09 4.21
C ALA A 62 -20.84 9.28 3.97
N ILE A 63 -20.04 9.03 5.02
CA ILE A 63 -18.85 8.15 4.94
C ILE A 63 -19.26 6.74 4.53
N LEU A 64 -20.31 6.20 5.15
CA LEU A 64 -20.80 4.85 4.88
C LEU A 64 -21.49 4.75 3.51
N GLY A 65 -22.29 5.76 3.13
CA GLY A 65 -22.87 5.90 1.79
C GLY A 65 -21.80 5.99 0.71
N SER A 66 -20.74 6.77 0.94
CA SER A 66 -19.61 6.87 0.01
C SER A 66 -18.89 5.53 -0.22
N LEU A 67 -19.06 4.57 0.70
CA LEU A 67 -18.54 3.21 0.62
C LEU A 67 -19.57 2.18 0.13
N ALA A 68 -20.76 2.65 -0.28
CA ALA A 68 -21.94 1.85 -0.62
C ALA A 68 -22.41 0.91 0.51
N VAL A 69 -22.15 1.27 1.77
CA VAL A 69 -22.65 0.55 2.95
C VAL A 69 -24.03 1.10 3.30
N LYS A 70 -25.08 0.40 2.85
CA LYS A 70 -26.46 0.85 3.03
C LYS A 70 -26.98 0.55 4.43
N LYS A 71 -27.60 1.56 5.07
CA LYS A 71 -28.48 1.37 6.22
C LYS A 71 -29.76 0.67 5.74
N ASN A 72 -30.12 -0.46 6.34
CA ASN A 72 -31.39 -1.11 6.03
C ASN A 72 -32.52 -0.16 6.46
N ARG A 73 -33.33 0.31 5.50
CA ARG A 73 -34.49 1.16 5.81
C ARG A 73 -35.55 0.30 6.50
N PRO A 74 -36.08 0.67 7.67
CA PRO A 74 -37.09 -0.11 8.38
C PRO A 74 -38.40 -0.32 7.58
N ASN A 75 -38.68 0.53 6.57
CA ASN A 75 -39.95 0.50 5.85
C ASN A 75 -40.01 -0.48 4.66
N ASN A 76 -38.90 -1.12 4.28
CA ASN A 76 -38.86 -2.08 3.17
C ASN A 76 -38.60 -3.53 3.63
N ALA A 77 -38.72 -3.80 4.92
CA ALA A 77 -38.68 -5.15 5.46
C ALA A 77 -39.97 -5.89 5.08
N SER A 78 -39.99 -6.46 3.87
CA SER A 78 -40.83 -7.63 3.62
C SER A 78 -40.56 -8.65 4.74
N LYS A 79 -41.63 -9.05 5.43
CA LYS A 79 -41.68 -9.85 6.67
C LYS A 79 -40.91 -11.18 6.69
N ALA A 80 -40.14 -11.53 5.66
CA ALA A 80 -39.41 -12.80 5.55
C ALA A 80 -37.94 -12.75 6.00
N ASP A 81 -37.27 -11.59 5.99
CA ASP A 81 -35.81 -11.50 6.23
C ASP A 81 -35.41 -10.80 7.55
N SER A 82 -36.31 -10.78 8.55
CA SER A 82 -36.13 -10.09 9.84
C SER A 82 -35.04 -10.66 10.78
N LYS A 83 -34.20 -11.59 10.30
CA LYS A 83 -33.16 -12.25 11.11
C LYS A 83 -31.72 -11.92 10.71
N THR A 84 -31.53 -11.11 9.67
CA THR A 84 -30.22 -10.61 9.26
C THR A 84 -30.10 -9.16 9.73
N GLU A 85 -29.50 -8.95 10.90
CA GLU A 85 -28.94 -7.64 11.28
C GLU A 85 -28.24 -7.06 10.05
N GLY A 86 -28.59 -5.84 9.65
CA GLY A 86 -27.95 -5.21 8.50
C GLY A 86 -26.45 -5.13 8.75
N ALA A 87 -25.62 -5.36 7.72
CA ALA A 87 -24.16 -5.26 7.84
C ALA A 87 -23.71 -3.93 8.47
N TYR A 88 -24.49 -2.86 8.22
CA TYR A 88 -24.37 -1.55 8.85
C TYR A 88 -24.57 -1.57 10.38
N GLU A 89 -25.66 -2.17 10.87
CA GLU A 89 -26.04 -2.17 12.29
C GLU A 89 -25.02 -2.95 13.12
N LYS A 90 -24.56 -4.09 12.57
CA LYS A 90 -23.52 -4.90 13.19
C LYS A 90 -22.17 -4.18 13.23
N LEU A 91 -21.80 -3.42 12.19
CA LEU A 91 -20.57 -2.64 12.16
C LEU A 91 -20.60 -1.50 13.17
N PHE A 92 -21.73 -0.78 13.26
CA PHE A 92 -21.89 0.33 14.17
C PHE A 92 -21.93 -0.13 15.63
N ALA A 93 -22.70 -1.19 15.95
CA ALA A 93 -22.81 -1.74 17.30
C ALA A 93 -21.47 -2.24 17.86
N ASN A 94 -20.55 -2.68 17.00
CA ASN A 94 -19.24 -3.19 17.41
C ASN A 94 -18.15 -2.10 17.46
N SER A 95 -18.42 -0.88 17.03
CA SER A 95 -17.41 0.19 16.93
C SER A 95 -17.70 1.28 17.96
N LYS A 96 -16.77 1.52 18.90
CA LYS A 96 -16.96 2.55 19.93
C LYS A 96 -16.65 3.95 19.42
N ASN A 97 -15.68 4.04 18.51
CA ASN A 97 -15.18 5.30 17.98
C ASN A 97 -14.93 5.22 16.47
N LEU A 98 -14.65 6.38 15.87
CA LEU A 98 -14.43 6.51 14.43
C LEU A 98 -13.20 5.71 13.95
N TYR A 99 -12.14 5.63 14.76
CA TYR A 99 -10.95 4.83 14.43
C TYR A 99 -11.27 3.34 14.31
N GLU A 100 -11.98 2.78 15.29
CA GLU A 100 -12.44 1.39 15.28
C GLU A 100 -13.38 1.12 14.10
N LEU A 101 -14.29 2.05 13.79
CA LEU A 101 -15.16 1.93 12.62
C LEU A 101 -14.36 1.83 11.31
N LEU A 102 -13.39 2.71 11.10
CA LEU A 102 -12.54 2.68 9.91
C LEU A 102 -11.71 1.39 9.84
N THR A 103 -11.24 0.91 10.98
CA THR A 103 -10.49 -0.34 11.10
C THR A 103 -11.36 -1.55 10.75
N HIS A 104 -12.61 -1.60 11.25
CA HIS A 104 -13.57 -2.64 10.90
C HIS A 104 -13.94 -2.61 9.42
N LEU A 105 -14.18 -1.42 8.84
CA LEU A 105 -14.44 -1.26 7.41
C LEU A 105 -13.26 -1.74 6.55
N TYR A 106 -12.02 -1.42 6.95
CA TYR A 106 -10.82 -1.93 6.30
C TYR A 106 -10.79 -3.47 6.32
N HIS A 107 -11.05 -4.08 7.48
CA HIS A 107 -11.09 -5.54 7.63
C HIS A 107 -12.26 -6.22 6.90
N ASP A 108 -13.34 -5.50 6.64
CA ASP A 108 -14.53 -6.01 5.93
C ASP A 108 -14.46 -5.84 4.40
N GLY A 109 -13.34 -5.32 3.88
CA GLY A 109 -13.03 -5.35 2.45
C GLY A 109 -12.79 -3.99 1.81
N HIS A 110 -12.94 -2.90 2.56
CA HIS A 110 -12.64 -1.54 2.09
C HIS A 110 -11.13 -1.26 2.18
N HIS A 111 -10.32 -2.07 1.48
CA HIS A 111 -8.84 -2.08 1.52
C HIS A 111 -8.14 -0.76 1.12
N HIS A 112 -8.89 0.20 0.57
CA HIS A 112 -8.37 1.53 0.24
C HIS A 112 -8.22 2.41 1.50
N LEU A 113 -9.06 2.20 2.53
CA LEU A 113 -8.93 2.84 3.83
C LEU A 113 -7.61 2.52 4.54
N GLY A 114 -6.94 1.43 4.17
CA GLY A 114 -5.67 1.04 4.77
C GLY A 114 -4.57 2.09 4.60
N TYR A 115 -4.59 2.89 3.52
CA TYR A 115 -3.65 3.99 3.38
C TYR A 115 -4.00 5.15 4.32
N LEU A 116 -5.28 5.51 4.43
CA LEU A 116 -5.75 6.54 5.37
C LEU A 116 -5.42 6.17 6.82
N LEU A 117 -5.71 4.93 7.24
CA LEU A 117 -5.36 4.42 8.57
C LEU A 117 -3.86 4.52 8.83
N LYS A 118 -3.03 4.12 7.84
CA LYS A 118 -1.58 4.25 7.93
C LYS A 118 -1.12 5.71 8.07
N VAL A 119 -1.80 6.66 7.43
CA VAL A 119 -1.51 8.10 7.62
C VAL A 119 -1.90 8.53 9.02
N ILE A 120 -3.10 8.17 9.50
CA ILE A 120 -3.57 8.47 10.87
C ILE A 120 -2.58 7.92 11.91
N ASP A 121 -2.14 6.66 11.79
CA ASP A 121 -1.22 6.05 12.76
C ASP A 121 0.18 6.69 12.76
N LYS A 122 0.61 7.20 11.60
CA LYS A 122 1.93 7.82 11.43
C LYS A 122 1.94 9.30 11.78
N THR A 123 0.83 10.00 11.61
CA THR A 123 0.72 11.43 11.87
C THR A 123 0.73 11.67 13.37
N LYS A 124 1.88 12.13 13.85
CA LYS A 124 2.09 12.54 15.24
C LYS A 124 2.54 13.99 15.22
N PRO A 125 2.11 14.81 16.18
CA PRO A 125 2.62 16.16 16.27
C PRO A 125 4.15 16.09 16.40
N SER A 126 4.84 16.95 15.65
CA SER A 126 6.30 17.03 15.68
C SER A 126 6.70 17.60 17.03
N TYR A 127 6.90 16.71 18.00
CA TYR A 127 7.38 17.08 19.30
C TYR A 127 8.90 17.24 19.26
N LEU A 128 9.35 18.24 18.51
CA LEU A 128 10.71 18.75 18.68
C LEU A 128 10.94 19.10 20.17
N TRP A 129 9.87 19.55 20.84
CA TRP A 129 9.81 19.70 22.30
C TRP A 129 9.81 18.42 23.12
N THR A 130 9.40 17.22 22.67
CA THR A 130 9.62 15.98 23.45
C THR A 130 11.01 15.41 23.23
N LEU A 131 11.65 15.69 22.10
CA LEU A 131 13.08 15.40 21.94
C LEU A 131 13.91 16.36 22.79
N ILE A 132 13.57 17.65 22.79
CA ILE A 132 14.19 18.67 23.65
C ILE A 132 13.85 18.42 25.12
N ALA A 133 12.61 18.11 25.48
CA ALA A 133 12.21 17.75 26.83
C ALA A 133 12.72 16.38 27.23
N GLY A 134 12.89 15.43 26.31
CA GLY A 134 13.58 14.16 26.54
C GLY A 134 15.07 14.38 26.83
N ALA A 135 15.70 15.32 26.13
CA ALA A 135 17.09 15.73 26.38
C ALA A 135 17.22 16.56 27.67
N LEU A 136 16.31 17.50 27.94
CA LEU A 136 16.30 18.31 29.17
C LEU A 136 15.87 17.49 30.39
N SER A 137 14.95 16.56 30.23
CA SER A 137 14.57 15.62 31.30
C SER A 137 15.66 14.59 31.51
N SER A 138 16.43 14.16 30.49
CA SER A 138 17.60 13.32 30.71
C SER A 138 18.74 14.09 31.39
N ILE A 139 18.93 15.38 31.08
CA ILE A 139 19.86 16.27 31.80
C ILE A 139 19.36 16.54 33.23
N GLY A 140 18.06 16.74 33.42
CA GLY A 140 17.41 17.02 34.69
C GLY A 140 17.36 15.80 35.60
N LEU A 141 17.00 14.63 35.06
CA LEU A 141 17.13 13.32 35.72
C LEU A 141 18.59 12.99 35.97
N GLY A 142 19.51 13.32 35.06
CA GLY A 142 20.94 13.17 35.27
C GLY A 142 21.46 14.03 36.42
N SER A 143 21.03 15.29 36.50
CA SER A 143 21.41 16.24 37.55
C SER A 143 20.74 15.90 38.89
N TRP A 144 19.46 15.51 38.88
CA TRP A 144 18.74 15.03 40.07
C TRP A 144 19.31 13.71 40.57
N ALA A 145 19.62 12.77 39.67
CA ALA A 145 20.27 11.52 40.04
C ALA A 145 21.67 11.81 40.60
N TYR A 146 22.47 12.66 39.96
CA TYR A 146 23.78 13.06 40.47
C TYR A 146 23.70 13.68 41.88
N ASN A 147 22.73 14.59 42.11
CA ASN A 147 22.56 15.26 43.40
C ASN A 147 21.91 14.38 44.49
N SER A 148 21.04 13.43 44.12
CA SER A 148 20.39 12.48 45.05
C SER A 148 21.24 11.25 45.36
N GLY A 149 22.44 11.14 44.77
CA GLY A 149 23.27 9.93 44.86
C GLY A 149 22.74 8.74 44.02
N ALA A 150 21.51 8.81 43.49
CA ALA A 150 20.94 7.80 42.61
C ALA A 150 21.66 7.73 41.25
N GLY A 151 22.38 8.79 40.87
CA GLY A 151 23.20 8.86 39.66
C GLY A 151 24.43 7.99 39.80
N HIS A 152 24.97 7.85 41.01
CA HIS A 152 25.97 6.83 41.31
C HIS A 152 25.34 5.44 41.21
N ALA A 153 24.12 5.22 41.70
CA ALA A 153 23.43 3.93 41.55
C ALA A 153 23.08 3.57 40.09
N ILE A 154 22.70 4.54 39.26
CA ILE A 154 22.44 4.37 37.83
C ILE A 154 23.74 4.19 37.06
N LEU A 155 24.80 4.96 37.37
CA LEU A 155 26.13 4.72 36.81
C LEU A 155 26.66 3.36 37.22
N ILE A 156 26.49 2.92 38.47
CA ILE A 156 26.83 1.57 38.91
C ILE A 156 25.95 0.53 38.21
N TRP A 157 24.67 0.80 37.96
CA TRP A 157 23.77 -0.11 37.25
C TRP A 157 24.14 -0.23 35.76
N ILE A 158 24.46 0.89 35.10
CA ILE A 158 24.97 0.94 33.72
C ILE A 158 26.37 0.34 33.65
N GLU A 159 27.26 0.64 34.57
CA GLU A 159 28.60 0.05 34.66
C GLU A 159 28.53 -1.45 35.01
N ARG A 160 27.44 -1.91 35.63
CA ARG A 160 27.18 -3.32 35.90
C ARG A 160 26.46 -4.03 34.76
N ILE A 161 25.68 -3.33 33.93
CA ILE A 161 24.88 -3.92 32.84
C ILE A 161 25.49 -3.68 31.47
N ALA A 162 26.10 -2.53 31.22
CA ALA A 162 26.75 -2.21 29.95
C ALA A 162 27.89 -3.18 29.66
N PRO A 163 28.78 -3.58 30.58
CA PRO A 163 29.78 -4.61 30.28
C PRO A 163 29.16 -5.94 29.91
N PRO A 164 28.21 -6.56 30.65
CA PRO A 164 27.59 -7.81 30.21
C PRO A 164 26.68 -7.64 28.99
N LEU A 165 26.05 -6.49 28.76
CA LEU A 165 25.21 -6.24 27.59
C LEU A 165 26.05 -5.99 26.35
N ILE A 166 27.08 -5.15 26.41
CA ILE A 166 28.06 -4.90 25.34
C ILE A 166 28.89 -6.15 25.11
N HIS A 167 29.27 -6.90 26.15
CA HIS A 167 29.88 -8.20 25.99
C HIS A 167 28.88 -9.21 25.43
N TRP A 168 27.60 -9.19 25.80
CA TRP A 168 26.58 -10.05 25.20
C TRP A 168 26.30 -9.68 23.75
N LEU A 169 26.27 -8.39 23.39
CA LEU A 169 26.06 -7.88 22.04
C LEU A 169 27.31 -8.09 21.20
N SER A 170 28.50 -7.75 21.69
CA SER A 170 29.76 -7.99 21.00
C SER A 170 30.04 -9.49 20.89
N LYS A 171 29.66 -10.31 21.87
CA LYS A 171 29.69 -11.78 21.79
C LYS A 171 28.59 -12.30 20.86
N SER A 172 27.41 -11.70 20.80
CA SER A 172 26.32 -12.10 19.88
C SER A 172 26.53 -11.64 18.44
N VAL A 173 27.27 -10.54 18.23
CA VAL A 173 27.64 -9.98 16.93
C VAL A 173 28.96 -10.59 16.44
N SER A 174 29.94 -10.81 17.32
CA SER A 174 31.16 -11.58 16.99
C SER A 174 30.86 -13.06 16.78
N ILE A 175 29.78 -13.57 17.36
CA ILE A 175 29.22 -14.88 17.05
C ILE A 175 28.06 -14.67 16.07
N LEU A 176 28.40 -14.38 14.80
CA LEU A 176 27.47 -14.35 13.65
C LEU A 176 26.47 -15.54 13.64
N ARG A 177 26.85 -16.64 14.31
CA ARG A 177 26.07 -17.84 14.61
C ARG A 177 24.74 -17.59 15.36
N ASN A 178 24.57 -16.45 16.03
CA ASN A 178 23.33 -16.10 16.74
C ASN A 178 22.32 -15.31 15.89
N MET A 179 22.65 -14.92 14.66
CA MET A 179 21.69 -14.22 13.77
C MET A 179 20.37 -14.98 13.56
N PRO A 180 20.36 -16.32 13.39
CA PRO A 180 19.11 -17.05 13.27
C PRO A 180 18.21 -16.94 14.51
N LEU A 181 18.77 -16.75 15.72
CA LEU A 181 17.99 -16.55 16.95
C LEU A 181 17.21 -15.23 16.90
N LEU A 182 17.83 -14.17 16.39
CA LEU A 182 17.15 -12.89 16.18
C LEU A 182 16.00 -13.05 15.17
N GLY A 183 16.23 -13.84 14.11
CA GLY A 183 15.20 -14.23 13.15
C GLY A 183 14.01 -14.94 13.80
N VAL A 184 14.25 -15.87 14.72
CA VAL A 184 13.19 -16.56 15.49
C VAL A 184 12.39 -15.56 16.34
N ILE A 185 13.08 -14.71 17.11
CA ILE A 185 12.42 -13.72 17.99
C ILE A 185 11.54 -12.78 17.16
N TYR A 186 12.08 -12.20 16.09
CA TYR A 186 11.35 -11.29 15.22
C TYR A 186 10.12 -11.95 14.56
N ASN A 187 10.26 -13.15 14.01
CA ASN A 187 9.13 -13.84 13.37
C ASN A 187 8.08 -14.29 14.38
N THR A 188 8.47 -14.63 15.61
CA THR A 188 7.53 -14.97 16.69
C THR A 188 6.73 -13.75 17.15
N LEU A 189 7.40 -12.60 17.35
CA LEU A 189 6.74 -11.34 17.72
C LEU A 189 5.79 -10.86 16.63
N THR A 190 6.23 -10.90 15.37
CA THR A 190 5.37 -10.49 14.24
C THR A 190 4.18 -11.43 14.05
N LEU A 191 4.37 -12.75 14.19
CA LEU A 191 3.25 -13.70 14.14
C LEU A 191 2.25 -13.45 15.28
N SER A 192 2.74 -13.25 16.50
CA SER A 192 1.89 -12.93 17.67
C SER A 192 1.11 -11.63 17.46
N TRP A 193 1.75 -10.62 16.89
CA TRP A 193 1.10 -9.36 16.53
C TRP A 193 -0.01 -9.55 15.50
N ILE A 194 0.25 -10.33 14.43
CA ILE A 194 -0.73 -10.62 13.37
C ILE A 194 -1.94 -11.40 13.92
N TRP A 195 -1.70 -12.38 14.80
CA TRP A 195 -2.78 -13.09 15.47
C TRP A 195 -3.61 -12.17 16.34
N ARG A 196 -2.95 -11.35 17.17
CA ARG A 196 -3.63 -10.38 18.03
C ARG A 196 -4.47 -9.41 17.20
N SER A 197 -3.91 -8.80 16.16
CA SER A 197 -4.63 -7.83 15.34
C SER A 197 -5.80 -8.47 14.57
N THR A 198 -5.61 -9.67 14.04
CA THR A 198 -6.67 -10.36 13.28
C THR A 198 -7.79 -10.87 14.19
N LEU A 199 -7.48 -11.35 15.39
CA LEU A 199 -8.47 -11.88 16.34
C LEU A 199 -9.18 -10.79 17.15
N ALA A 200 -8.50 -9.68 17.47
CA ALA A 200 -9.08 -8.62 18.29
C ALA A 200 -10.02 -7.69 17.50
N TYR A 201 -9.76 -7.44 16.21
CA TYR A 201 -10.48 -6.43 15.40
C TYR A 201 -11.36 -7.03 14.28
N GLY A 202 -11.74 -8.30 14.40
CA GLY A 202 -12.55 -9.01 13.40
C GLY A 202 -14.01 -9.21 13.82
N THR A 203 -14.91 -8.31 13.41
CA THR A 203 -16.37 -8.39 13.70
C THR A 203 -17.10 -9.47 12.88
N THR A 204 -16.50 -9.93 11.78
CA THR A 204 -17.02 -10.98 10.90
C THR A 204 -15.93 -12.00 10.55
N THR A 205 -16.21 -13.29 10.72
CA THR A 205 -15.37 -14.42 10.28
C THR A 205 -15.45 -14.56 8.76
N ASN A 206 -14.87 -13.61 8.04
CA ASN A 206 -14.78 -13.68 6.59
C ASN A 206 -13.81 -14.82 6.21
N PRO A 207 -14.17 -15.76 5.31
CA PRO A 207 -13.27 -16.82 4.86
C PRO A 207 -11.93 -16.28 4.34
N ARG A 208 -11.92 -15.04 3.82
CA ARG A 208 -10.71 -14.32 3.42
C ARG A 208 -9.74 -14.06 4.59
N LYS A 209 -10.25 -13.79 5.80
CA LYS A 209 -9.45 -13.56 7.01
C LYS A 209 -8.78 -14.85 7.47
N VAL A 210 -9.54 -15.96 7.52
CA VAL A 210 -9.01 -17.29 7.87
C VAL A 210 -7.94 -17.71 6.89
N TYR A 211 -8.21 -17.57 5.59
CA TYR A 211 -7.26 -17.81 4.52
C TYR A 211 -5.97 -16.99 4.70
N TYR A 212 -6.09 -15.67 4.92
CA TYR A 212 -4.93 -14.79 5.08
C TYR A 212 -4.09 -15.17 6.30
N LEU A 213 -4.74 -15.45 7.43
CA LEU A 213 -4.11 -15.86 8.69
C LEU A 213 -3.40 -17.21 8.53
N PHE A 214 -4.02 -18.18 7.84
CA PHE A 214 -3.43 -19.49 7.58
C PHE A 214 -2.10 -19.37 6.82
N PHE A 215 -2.09 -18.69 5.66
CA PHE A 215 -0.88 -18.57 4.85
C PHE A 215 0.22 -17.76 5.54
N GLU A 216 -0.15 -16.72 6.30
CA GLU A 216 0.82 -15.94 7.07
C GLU A 216 1.44 -16.78 8.19
N THR A 217 0.59 -17.53 8.91
CA THR A 217 1.04 -18.44 9.98
C THR A 217 1.94 -19.52 9.41
N LEU A 218 1.57 -20.11 8.27
CA LEU A 218 2.36 -21.13 7.59
C LEU A 218 3.74 -20.59 7.19
N ALA A 219 3.79 -19.44 6.51
CA ALA A 219 5.05 -18.81 6.10
C ALA A 219 5.95 -18.49 7.30
N LYS A 220 5.39 -17.84 8.34
CA LYS A 220 6.15 -17.49 9.55
C LYS A 220 6.63 -18.71 10.32
N THR A 221 5.82 -19.75 10.43
CA THR A 221 6.19 -20.99 11.13
C THR A 221 7.29 -21.73 10.38
N LEU A 222 7.18 -21.85 9.05
CA LEU A 222 8.24 -22.43 8.21
C LEU A 222 9.56 -21.66 8.36
N THR A 223 9.49 -20.33 8.36
CA THR A 223 10.65 -19.46 8.59
C THR A 223 11.26 -19.67 9.99
N ILE A 224 10.43 -19.77 11.03
CA ILE A 224 10.90 -20.02 12.41
C ILE A 224 11.59 -21.38 12.50
N ILE A 225 11.00 -22.44 11.95
CA ILE A 225 11.59 -23.78 11.93
C ILE A 225 12.90 -23.75 11.14
N ALA A 226 12.96 -23.06 10.01
CA ALA A 226 14.18 -22.91 9.21
C ALA A 226 15.30 -22.25 10.02
N TYR A 227 15.00 -21.16 10.75
CA TYR A 227 15.98 -20.51 11.62
C TYR A 227 16.40 -21.41 12.81
N LEU A 228 15.48 -22.15 13.43
CA LEU A 228 15.81 -23.09 14.51
C LEU A 228 16.71 -24.22 14.02
N LEU A 229 16.42 -24.81 12.86
CA LEU A 229 17.29 -25.84 12.26
C LEU A 229 18.64 -25.27 11.86
N ALA A 230 18.70 -24.03 11.35
CA ALA A 230 19.94 -23.34 11.07
C ALA A 230 20.77 -23.09 12.35
N LEU A 231 20.13 -22.77 13.50
CA LEU A 231 20.82 -22.68 14.80
C LEU A 231 21.43 -24.02 15.22
N MET A 232 20.64 -25.10 15.15
CA MET A 232 21.07 -26.45 15.54
C MET A 232 22.23 -26.94 14.66
N ALA A 233 22.23 -26.58 13.37
CA ALA A 233 23.29 -26.89 12.42
C ALA A 233 24.51 -25.95 12.52
N ILE A 234 24.69 -25.23 13.64
CA ILE A 234 25.86 -24.37 13.86
C ILE A 234 25.96 -23.26 12.79
N ALA A 235 24.81 -22.75 12.33
CA ALA A 235 24.70 -21.78 11.23
C ALA A 235 25.19 -22.30 9.86
N HIS A 236 25.39 -23.61 9.68
CA HIS A 236 25.46 -24.20 8.35
C HIS A 236 24.05 -24.29 7.77
N MET A 237 23.83 -23.58 6.66
CA MET A 237 22.65 -23.73 5.82
C MET A 237 22.69 -25.13 5.18
N THR A 238 22.09 -26.10 5.85
CA THR A 238 21.86 -27.42 5.25
C THR A 238 20.68 -27.34 4.28
N ILE A 239 20.53 -28.36 3.43
CA ILE A 239 19.46 -28.44 2.43
C ILE A 239 18.07 -28.30 3.08
N ILE A 240 17.89 -28.81 4.30
CA ILE A 240 16.59 -28.80 4.99
C ILE A 240 16.12 -27.37 5.35
N PRO A 241 16.87 -26.54 6.12
CA PRO A 241 16.56 -25.12 6.31
C PRO A 241 16.34 -24.36 5.00
N ALA A 242 17.17 -24.63 3.99
CA ALA A 242 17.04 -24.00 2.68
C ALA A 242 15.68 -24.29 2.03
N CYS A 243 15.26 -25.56 1.99
CA CYS A 243 13.94 -25.95 1.51
C CYS A 243 12.81 -25.29 2.30
N LEU A 244 12.95 -25.12 3.63
CA LEU A 244 11.94 -24.45 4.46
C LEU A 244 11.86 -22.94 4.17
N PHE A 245 12.99 -22.25 3.95
CA PHE A 245 12.98 -20.84 3.53
C PHE A 245 12.33 -20.69 2.16
N ILE A 246 12.65 -21.56 1.21
CA ILE A 246 12.03 -21.57 -0.12
C ILE A 246 10.52 -21.84 -0.01
N ALA A 247 10.11 -22.82 0.80
CA ALA A 247 8.70 -23.12 1.04
C ALA A 247 7.95 -21.96 1.70
N SER A 248 8.59 -21.25 2.64
CA SER A 248 8.04 -20.03 3.24
C SER A 248 7.84 -18.92 2.19
N SER A 249 8.86 -18.63 1.38
CA SER A 249 8.76 -17.65 0.29
C SER A 249 7.70 -18.04 -0.73
N PHE A 250 7.58 -19.33 -1.03
CA PHE A 250 6.55 -19.86 -1.92
C PHE A 250 5.14 -19.68 -1.34
N SER A 251 4.94 -19.95 -0.05
CA SER A 251 3.66 -19.69 0.65
C SER A 251 3.23 -18.22 0.53
N ASP A 252 4.18 -17.29 0.68
CA ASP A 252 3.96 -15.85 0.50
C ASP A 252 3.50 -15.48 -0.92
N VAL A 253 4.07 -16.12 -1.94
CA VAL A 253 3.70 -15.93 -3.35
C VAL A 253 2.32 -16.51 -3.64
N VAL A 254 2.07 -17.76 -3.23
CA VAL A 254 0.77 -18.44 -3.38
C VAL A 254 -0.33 -17.60 -2.71
N LYS A 255 -0.06 -17.09 -1.50
CA LYS A 255 -0.96 -16.17 -0.79
C LYS A 255 -1.36 -14.98 -1.65
N SER A 256 -0.37 -14.34 -2.26
CA SER A 256 -0.59 -13.15 -3.08
C SER A 256 -1.30 -13.46 -4.39
N VAL A 257 -0.97 -14.57 -5.06
CA VAL A 257 -1.63 -15.02 -6.30
C VAL A 257 -3.10 -15.36 -6.04
N CYS A 258 -3.40 -16.12 -4.99
CA CYS A 258 -4.77 -16.42 -4.61
C CYS A 258 -5.54 -15.16 -4.19
N SER A 259 -4.92 -14.21 -3.49
CA SER A 259 -5.57 -12.92 -3.18
C SER A 259 -5.91 -12.14 -4.46
N LEU A 260 -5.02 -12.15 -5.45
CA LEU A 260 -5.28 -11.55 -6.76
C LEU A 260 -6.46 -12.26 -7.45
N PHE A 261 -6.49 -13.59 -7.43
CA PHE A 261 -7.58 -14.38 -7.99
C PHE A 261 -8.93 -14.09 -7.31
N ILE A 262 -8.96 -14.05 -5.98
CA ILE A 262 -10.17 -13.68 -5.20
C ILE A 262 -10.63 -12.27 -5.58
N ASN A 263 -9.72 -11.29 -5.63
CA ASN A 263 -10.06 -9.93 -6.04
C ASN A 263 -10.61 -9.89 -7.47
N TYR A 264 -10.02 -10.68 -8.38
CA TYR A 264 -10.46 -10.76 -9.77
C TYR A 264 -11.87 -11.39 -9.90
N GLN A 265 -12.16 -12.43 -9.12
CA GLN A 265 -13.52 -13.00 -9.06
C GLN A 265 -14.53 -11.99 -8.50
N GLN A 266 -14.15 -11.25 -7.45
CA GLN A 266 -15.00 -10.18 -6.90
C GLN A 266 -15.29 -9.08 -7.94
N LYS A 267 -14.32 -8.75 -8.80
CA LYS A 267 -14.52 -7.80 -9.90
C LYS A 267 -15.54 -8.29 -10.92
N LYS A 268 -15.59 -9.60 -11.24
CA LYS A 268 -16.58 -10.14 -12.18
C LYS A 268 -18.02 -10.00 -11.69
N THR A 269 -18.23 -9.96 -10.37
CA THR A 269 -19.55 -9.77 -9.77
C THR A 269 -20.02 -8.31 -9.83
N ILE A 270 -19.11 -7.35 -10.04
CA ILE A 270 -19.44 -5.93 -10.20
C ILE A 270 -19.69 -5.70 -11.70
N ASP A 271 -20.96 -5.52 -12.08
CA ASP A 271 -21.36 -5.30 -13.47
C ASP A 271 -20.50 -4.21 -14.13
N PHE A 272 -19.88 -4.58 -15.25
CA PHE A 272 -18.79 -3.82 -15.86
C PHE A 272 -19.24 -2.79 -16.89
N VAL A 273 -20.54 -2.66 -17.11
CA VAL A 273 -21.07 -1.64 -18.01
C VAL A 273 -20.80 -0.30 -17.35
N ILE A 274 -19.84 0.45 -17.90
CA ILE A 274 -19.54 1.84 -17.53
C ILE A 274 -20.74 2.65 -17.95
N ASP A 275 -21.79 2.56 -17.16
CA ASP A 275 -22.92 3.42 -17.28
C ASP A 275 -22.52 4.73 -16.60
N ARG A 276 -22.19 5.74 -17.41
CA ARG A 276 -21.88 7.08 -16.92
C ARG A 276 -23.06 7.69 -16.15
N SER A 277 -24.27 7.13 -16.30
CA SER A 277 -25.45 7.53 -15.54
C SER A 277 -25.58 6.81 -14.19
N ALA A 278 -24.69 5.86 -13.87
CA ALA A 278 -24.73 5.17 -12.59
C ALA A 278 -24.47 6.14 -11.41
N PRO A 279 -25.09 5.91 -10.24
CA PRO A 279 -24.84 6.71 -9.04
C PRO A 279 -23.34 6.80 -8.70
N TRP A 280 -22.93 7.95 -8.14
CA TRP A 280 -21.53 8.24 -7.82
C TRP A 280 -20.86 7.11 -7.02
N GLU A 281 -21.56 6.56 -6.02
CA GLU A 281 -21.05 5.47 -5.17
C GLU A 281 -20.62 4.24 -5.97
N LYS A 282 -21.39 3.88 -7.01
CA LYS A 282 -21.09 2.73 -7.88
C LYS A 282 -19.86 3.01 -8.73
N GLN A 283 -19.75 4.22 -9.29
CA GLN A 283 -18.60 4.62 -10.09
C GLN A 283 -17.32 4.64 -9.24
N ALA A 284 -17.37 5.22 -8.03
CA ALA A 284 -16.26 5.26 -7.10
C ALA A 284 -15.85 3.83 -6.67
N GLN A 285 -16.81 2.96 -6.38
CA GLN A 285 -16.54 1.56 -6.02
C GLN A 285 -15.91 0.78 -7.18
N GLN A 286 -16.32 1.04 -8.41
CA GLN A 286 -15.71 0.46 -9.60
C GLN A 286 -14.25 0.89 -9.72
N ARG A 287 -13.94 2.19 -9.61
CA ARG A 287 -12.55 2.69 -9.63
C ARG A 287 -11.70 2.09 -8.50
N ARG A 288 -12.25 1.99 -7.29
CA ARG A 288 -11.60 1.32 -6.14
C ARG A 288 -11.29 -0.16 -6.41
N SER A 289 -12.22 -0.90 -7.04
CA SER A 289 -12.03 -2.31 -7.36
C SER A 289 -10.97 -2.54 -8.45
N ILE A 290 -10.93 -1.70 -9.48
CA ILE A 290 -9.91 -1.73 -10.54
C ILE A 290 -8.54 -1.46 -9.94
N ASN A 291 -8.42 -0.37 -9.16
CA ASN A 291 -7.18 -0.01 -8.48
C ASN A 291 -6.69 -1.11 -7.52
N LEU A 292 -7.61 -1.76 -6.81
CA LEU A 292 -7.25 -2.87 -5.91
C LEU A 292 -6.61 -4.03 -6.67
N ILE A 293 -7.11 -4.35 -7.87
CA ILE A 293 -6.57 -5.43 -8.69
C ILE A 293 -5.21 -5.08 -9.26
N GLU A 294 -5.06 -3.91 -9.86
CA GLU A 294 -3.77 -3.44 -10.38
C GLU A 294 -2.70 -3.38 -9.27
N ARG A 295 -3.06 -2.83 -8.12
CA ARG A 295 -2.18 -2.83 -6.93
C ARG A 295 -1.80 -4.24 -6.50
N SER A 296 -2.76 -5.17 -6.53
CA SER A 296 -2.51 -6.56 -6.12
C SER A 296 -1.66 -7.31 -7.14
N SER A 297 -1.76 -7.04 -8.44
CA SER A 297 -0.88 -7.63 -9.45
C SER A 297 0.56 -7.13 -9.31
N GLU A 298 0.76 -5.83 -9.10
CA GLU A 298 2.11 -5.28 -8.85
C GLU A 298 2.72 -5.85 -7.56
N THR A 299 1.91 -5.98 -6.51
CA THR A 299 2.35 -6.62 -5.26
C THR A 299 2.77 -8.08 -5.46
N VAL A 300 2.05 -8.83 -6.32
CA VAL A 300 2.42 -10.22 -6.68
C VAL A 300 3.76 -10.24 -7.38
N TRP A 301 4.00 -9.36 -8.37
CA TRP A 301 5.26 -9.30 -9.10
C TRP A 301 6.45 -8.99 -8.18
N VAL A 302 6.33 -7.95 -7.33
CA VAL A 302 7.39 -7.60 -6.37
C VAL A 302 7.71 -8.77 -5.44
N LYS A 303 6.68 -9.48 -4.95
CA LYS A 303 6.88 -10.66 -4.10
C LYS A 303 7.49 -11.84 -4.85
N LEU A 304 7.10 -12.06 -6.10
CA LEU A 304 7.64 -13.12 -6.95
C LEU A 304 9.13 -12.87 -7.23
N PHE A 305 9.51 -11.64 -7.57
CA PHE A 305 10.93 -11.27 -7.76
C PHE A 305 11.73 -11.44 -6.47
N ALA A 306 11.20 -10.99 -5.33
CA ALA A 306 11.87 -11.18 -4.04
C ALA A 306 12.00 -12.66 -3.66
N ALA A 307 10.98 -13.48 -3.93
CA ALA A 307 11.02 -14.93 -3.72
C ALA A 307 12.04 -15.61 -4.65
N GLY A 308 12.12 -15.19 -5.91
CA GLY A 308 13.12 -15.66 -6.86
C GLY A 308 14.54 -15.32 -6.42
N LEU A 309 14.80 -14.07 -6.03
CA LEU A 309 16.11 -13.64 -5.53
C LEU A 309 16.52 -14.40 -4.26
N THR A 310 15.62 -14.51 -3.28
CA THR A 310 15.91 -15.27 -2.04
C THR A 310 16.18 -16.75 -2.33
N THR A 311 15.43 -17.37 -3.24
CA THR A 311 15.64 -18.77 -3.65
C THR A 311 16.99 -18.94 -4.33
N THR A 312 17.37 -18.06 -5.27
CA THR A 312 18.69 -18.09 -5.93
C THR A 312 19.82 -17.92 -4.92
N THR A 313 19.68 -16.98 -3.98
CA THR A 313 20.66 -16.74 -2.90
C THR A 313 20.82 -17.98 -2.01
N VAL A 314 19.72 -18.60 -1.59
CA VAL A 314 19.74 -19.82 -0.76
C VAL A 314 20.30 -21.02 -1.52
N ALA A 315 19.94 -21.20 -2.80
CA ALA A 315 20.45 -22.28 -3.64
C ALA A 315 21.97 -22.15 -3.86
N PHE A 316 22.46 -20.95 -4.10
CA PHE A 316 23.90 -20.68 -4.23
C PHE A 316 24.67 -21.05 -2.96
N MET A 317 24.09 -20.80 -1.77
CA MET A 317 24.68 -21.24 -0.49
C MET A 317 24.72 -22.76 -0.32
N CYS A 318 23.77 -23.49 -0.91
CA CYS A 318 23.74 -24.95 -0.80
C CYS A 318 24.81 -25.61 -1.69
N LEU A 319 25.21 -24.96 -2.79
CA LEU A 319 26.16 -25.51 -3.76
C LEU A 319 27.63 -25.26 -3.37
N ILE A 320 27.91 -24.17 -2.65
CA ILE A 320 29.27 -23.80 -2.27
C ILE A 320 29.49 -24.15 -0.79
N PRO A 321 30.57 -24.88 -0.44
CA PRO A 321 30.86 -25.20 0.94
C PRO A 321 30.92 -23.92 1.80
N PRO A 322 30.28 -23.93 2.98
CA PRO A 322 30.04 -22.72 3.75
C PRO A 322 31.36 -22.15 4.28
N SER A 323 31.80 -21.03 3.73
CA SER A 323 32.78 -20.15 4.38
C SER A 323 32.05 -19.06 5.17
N LEU A 324 32.59 -18.66 6.32
CA LEU A 324 31.97 -17.62 7.16
C LEU A 324 31.71 -16.31 6.39
N PHE A 325 32.62 -15.94 5.48
CA PHE A 325 32.47 -14.78 4.60
C PHE A 325 31.31 -14.94 3.61
N LEU A 326 31.15 -16.13 3.02
CA LEU A 326 30.05 -16.42 2.10
C LEU A 326 28.70 -16.39 2.83
N SER A 327 28.61 -16.97 4.02
CA SER A 327 27.40 -16.93 4.85
C SER A 327 27.05 -15.50 5.31
N ALA A 328 28.05 -14.69 5.70
CA ALA A 328 27.86 -13.28 6.05
C ALA A 328 27.36 -12.45 4.85
N SER A 329 27.97 -12.65 3.68
CA SER A 329 27.55 -12.03 2.42
C SER A 329 26.11 -12.40 2.08
N CYS A 330 25.75 -13.68 2.21
CA CYS A 330 24.39 -14.17 1.98
C CYS A 330 23.34 -13.51 2.87
N LEU A 331 23.62 -13.41 4.17
CA LEU A 331 22.72 -12.79 5.13
C LEU A 331 22.54 -11.31 4.79
N THR A 332 23.61 -10.64 4.39
CA THR A 332 23.57 -9.26 3.90
C THR A 332 22.69 -9.15 2.65
N VAL A 333 22.86 -10.04 1.66
CA VAL A 333 22.03 -10.03 0.44
C VAL A 333 20.56 -10.30 0.77
N MET A 334 20.24 -11.27 1.62
CA MET A 334 18.87 -11.53 2.04
C MET A 334 18.25 -10.34 2.78
N ALA A 335 19.02 -9.66 3.64
CA ALA A 335 18.58 -8.44 4.32
C ALA A 335 18.32 -7.30 3.33
N LEU A 336 19.20 -7.12 2.33
CA LEU A 336 19.01 -6.13 1.26
C LEU A 336 17.78 -6.45 0.41
N VAL A 337 17.55 -7.70 0.03
CA VAL A 337 16.35 -8.12 -0.71
C VAL A 337 15.09 -7.85 0.11
N PHE A 338 15.12 -8.12 1.42
CA PHE A 338 14.01 -7.81 2.32
C PHE A 338 13.72 -6.30 2.39
N LEU A 339 14.76 -5.47 2.57
CA LEU A 339 14.63 -4.01 2.59
C LEU A 339 14.12 -3.46 1.25
N ALA A 340 14.65 -3.95 0.13
CA ALA A 340 14.21 -3.59 -1.21
C ALA A 340 12.74 -3.97 -1.44
N LYS A 341 12.33 -5.20 -1.09
CA LYS A 341 10.92 -5.65 -1.13
C LYS A 341 10.04 -4.71 -0.32
N HIS A 342 10.42 -4.39 0.91
CA HIS A 342 9.62 -3.53 1.79
C HIS A 342 9.49 -2.10 1.23
N SER A 343 10.59 -1.53 0.74
CA SER A 343 10.60 -0.20 0.13
C SER A 343 9.73 -0.14 -1.13
N LEU A 344 9.90 -1.11 -2.05
CA LEU A 344 9.11 -1.20 -3.28
C LEU A 344 7.62 -1.39 -2.99
N LEU A 345 7.26 -2.27 -2.06
CA LEU A 345 5.85 -2.44 -1.66
C LEU A 345 5.26 -1.15 -1.05
N ALA A 346 6.04 -0.42 -0.25
CA ALA A 346 5.60 0.86 0.29
C ALA A 346 5.34 1.89 -0.82
N SER A 347 6.25 1.98 -1.79
CA SER A 347 6.12 2.88 -2.96
C SER A 347 4.94 2.50 -3.85
N VAL A 348 4.75 1.21 -4.15
CA VAL A 348 3.57 0.71 -4.90
C VAL A 348 2.28 1.09 -4.17
N HIS A 349 2.20 0.89 -2.85
CA HIS A 349 1.00 1.25 -2.09
C HIS A 349 0.69 2.74 -2.12
N GLU A 350 1.72 3.60 -2.10
CA GLU A 350 1.58 5.05 -2.19
C GLU A 350 1.15 5.49 -3.60
N LEU A 351 1.82 5.00 -4.64
CA LEU A 351 1.48 5.28 -6.04
C LEU A 351 0.02 4.94 -6.36
N PHE A 352 -0.44 3.74 -5.97
CA PHE A 352 -1.83 3.32 -6.19
C PHE A 352 -2.83 4.01 -5.25
N ALA A 353 -2.38 4.60 -4.14
CA ALA A 353 -3.24 5.47 -3.35
C ALA A 353 -3.44 6.81 -4.07
N VAL A 354 -2.38 7.42 -4.62
CA VAL A 354 -2.46 8.66 -5.40
C VAL A 354 -3.31 8.46 -6.64
N LYS A 355 -3.01 7.41 -7.43
CA LYS A 355 -3.77 7.06 -8.65
C LYS A 355 -5.26 6.86 -8.36
N LEU A 356 -5.59 6.25 -7.23
CA LEU A 356 -6.97 6.08 -6.81
C LEU A 356 -7.65 7.42 -6.52
N GLN A 357 -7.01 8.31 -5.76
CA GLN A 357 -7.60 9.61 -5.44
C GLN A 357 -7.83 10.43 -6.71
N VAL A 358 -6.86 10.46 -7.63
CA VAL A 358 -7.01 11.11 -8.94
C VAL A 358 -8.20 10.49 -9.69
N SER A 359 -8.27 9.16 -9.78
CA SER A 359 -9.36 8.46 -10.48
C SER A 359 -10.75 8.69 -9.88
N ILE A 360 -10.84 8.94 -8.57
CA ILE A 360 -12.11 9.27 -7.90
C ILE A 360 -12.44 10.74 -8.13
N SER A 361 -11.46 11.64 -8.06
CA SER A 361 -11.67 13.08 -8.33
C SER A 361 -12.17 13.35 -9.75
N GLU A 362 -11.79 12.53 -10.73
CA GLU A 362 -12.29 12.59 -12.11
C GLU A 362 -13.80 12.33 -12.24
N ILE A 363 -14.43 11.68 -11.26
CA ILE A 363 -15.88 11.43 -11.24
C ILE A 363 -16.64 12.74 -10.94
N GLY A 364 -15.98 13.70 -10.27
CA GLY A 364 -16.60 14.89 -9.71
C GLY A 364 -17.18 14.65 -8.30
N PRO A 365 -17.56 15.73 -7.59
CA PRO A 365 -18.22 15.62 -6.29
C PRO A 365 -19.59 14.94 -6.44
N PRO A 366 -20.07 14.20 -5.43
CA PRO A 366 -21.40 13.59 -5.50
C PRO A 366 -22.49 14.67 -5.41
N ASP A 367 -23.45 14.62 -6.34
CA ASP A 367 -24.61 15.52 -6.37
C ASP A 367 -25.67 15.16 -5.33
N ASP A 368 -25.61 13.94 -4.76
CA ASP A 368 -26.57 13.47 -3.77
C ASP A 368 -26.37 14.17 -2.41
N PRO A 369 -27.40 14.83 -1.86
CA PRO A 369 -27.29 15.55 -0.58
C PRO A 369 -27.02 14.63 0.62
N GLY A 370 -27.25 13.32 0.47
CA GLY A 370 -26.88 12.31 1.47
C GLY A 370 -25.38 11.98 1.52
N LEU A 371 -24.64 12.27 0.45
CA LEU A 371 -23.19 12.07 0.34
C LEU A 371 -22.40 13.35 0.55
N CYS A 372 -23.01 14.50 0.26
CA CYS A 372 -22.50 15.83 0.55
C CYS A 372 -23.46 16.55 1.53
N PRO A 373 -23.44 16.19 2.83
CA PRO A 373 -24.22 16.95 3.80
C PRO A 373 -23.72 18.39 3.81
N VAL A 374 -24.64 19.34 3.60
CA VAL A 374 -24.33 20.78 3.71
C VAL A 374 -24.03 21.07 5.17
N ILE A 375 -22.74 21.15 5.50
CA ILE A 375 -22.29 21.48 6.84
C ILE A 375 -21.86 22.92 6.80
N ILE A 376 -22.71 23.79 7.34
CA ILE A 376 -22.32 25.17 7.65
C ILE A 376 -21.37 25.07 8.83
N ILE A 377 -20.07 25.05 8.53
CA ILE A 377 -19.06 25.38 9.53
C ILE A 377 -19.07 26.91 9.55
N GLU A 378 -19.56 27.54 10.61
CA GLU A 378 -19.40 28.99 10.81
C GLU A 378 -17.89 29.31 10.84
N GLU A 379 -17.36 29.67 9.67
CA GLU A 379 -16.00 30.16 9.47
C GLU A 379 -15.93 31.63 9.88
N SER A 380 -15.39 31.89 11.07
CA SER A 380 -14.84 33.19 11.41
C SER A 380 -13.39 33.27 10.92
N GLY A 381 -13.17 33.68 9.66
CA GLY A 381 -11.87 34.15 9.14
C GLY A 381 -11.25 33.31 8.01
N PRO A 382 -10.43 33.96 7.15
CA PRO A 382 -10.81 34.33 5.79
C PRO A 382 -10.77 33.15 4.82
N ALA A 383 -11.67 33.26 3.85
CA ALA A 383 -11.89 32.36 2.73
C ALA A 383 -10.60 31.88 2.08
N PHE A 384 -10.61 30.60 1.72
CA PHE A 384 -9.81 30.06 0.62
C PHE A 384 -10.24 30.71 -0.70
N GLU A 385 -9.87 31.97 -0.90
CA GLU A 385 -9.78 32.60 -2.21
C GLU A 385 -8.31 32.80 -2.52
N ASN A 386 -7.84 32.00 -3.48
CA ASN A 386 -6.61 32.05 -4.27
C ASN A 386 -5.99 30.66 -4.30
N GLU A 387 -6.51 29.85 -5.21
CA GLU A 387 -5.86 28.66 -5.74
C GLU A 387 -4.76 29.17 -6.69
N PRO A 388 -3.45 29.14 -6.33
CA PRO A 388 -2.44 29.27 -7.35
C PRO A 388 -2.40 27.95 -8.12
N ASP A 389 -2.17 28.04 -9.43
CA ASP A 389 -2.06 26.96 -10.42
C ASP A 389 -0.99 25.91 -10.04
N LEU A 390 -1.29 25.11 -9.01
CA LEU A 390 -0.43 24.07 -8.43
C LEU A 390 -0.31 22.86 -9.36
N THR A 391 -1.26 22.74 -10.29
CA THR A 391 -1.25 21.79 -11.39
C THR A 391 0.04 21.88 -12.20
N GLN A 392 0.55 23.07 -12.52
CA GLN A 392 1.79 23.21 -13.30
C GLN A 392 3.07 22.86 -12.51
N ILE A 393 3.12 23.16 -11.21
CA ILE A 393 4.29 22.90 -10.36
C ILE A 393 4.38 21.40 -9.99
N VAL A 394 3.23 20.76 -9.75
CA VAL A 394 3.15 19.32 -9.47
C VAL A 394 3.36 18.50 -10.73
N LEU A 395 2.81 18.90 -11.89
CA LEU A 395 3.13 18.24 -13.17
C LEU A 395 4.61 18.38 -13.55
N GLY A 396 5.27 19.50 -13.27
CA GLY A 396 6.71 19.67 -13.55
C GLY A 396 7.64 18.84 -12.66
N ARG A 397 7.27 18.61 -11.39
CA ARG A 397 8.05 17.74 -10.47
C ARG A 397 7.74 16.26 -10.65
N VAL A 398 6.50 15.93 -11.01
CA VAL A 398 6.11 14.55 -11.36
C VAL A 398 6.67 14.19 -12.73
N SER A 399 6.71 15.08 -13.72
CA SER A 399 7.31 14.78 -15.03
C SER A 399 8.83 14.59 -14.93
N THR A 400 9.55 15.33 -14.09
CA THR A 400 11.01 15.15 -13.96
C THR A 400 11.40 13.84 -13.27
N VAL A 401 10.60 13.36 -12.32
CA VAL A 401 10.79 12.04 -11.68
C VAL A 401 10.26 10.91 -12.56
N VAL A 402 9.12 11.11 -13.23
CA VAL A 402 8.56 10.17 -14.19
C VAL A 402 9.47 10.06 -15.40
N ASP A 403 10.01 11.13 -15.97
CA ASP A 403 11.00 11.08 -17.05
C ASP A 403 12.30 10.44 -16.56
N SER A 404 12.80 10.74 -15.36
CA SER A 404 13.97 10.02 -14.82
C SER A 404 13.77 8.50 -14.68
N VAL A 405 12.55 8.05 -14.34
CA VAL A 405 12.21 6.62 -14.19
C VAL A 405 11.80 5.99 -15.52
N VAL A 406 11.12 6.74 -16.38
CA VAL A 406 10.67 6.35 -17.72
C VAL A 406 11.87 6.29 -18.64
N THR A 407 12.82 7.22 -18.65
CA THR A 407 14.08 7.08 -19.41
C THR A 407 14.88 5.86 -18.93
N ALA A 408 14.88 5.56 -17.62
CA ALA A 408 15.49 4.33 -17.09
C ALA A 408 14.74 3.03 -17.44
N VAL A 409 13.45 3.09 -17.79
CA VAL A 409 12.56 1.93 -18.05
C VAL A 409 12.16 1.78 -19.53
N THR A 410 12.18 2.85 -20.31
CA THR A 410 11.72 2.91 -21.72
C THR A 410 12.87 2.86 -22.72
N GLU A 411 14.06 3.35 -22.37
CA GLU A 411 15.22 3.17 -23.25
C GLU A 411 15.62 1.70 -23.34
N HIS A 412 15.34 0.90 -22.31
CA HIS A 412 15.65 -0.53 -22.29
C HIS A 412 14.50 -1.39 -21.75
N SER A 413 13.82 -2.10 -22.65
CA SER A 413 12.94 -3.21 -22.27
C SER A 413 13.72 -4.26 -21.45
N PRO A 414 13.17 -4.79 -20.34
CA PRO A 414 13.82 -5.82 -19.51
C PRO A 414 14.17 -7.09 -20.29
N THR A 415 13.43 -7.39 -21.36
CA THR A 415 13.73 -8.51 -22.27
C THR A 415 14.94 -8.27 -23.18
N THR A 416 15.30 -7.02 -23.45
CA THR A 416 16.46 -6.66 -24.29
C THR A 416 17.78 -6.70 -23.51
N ILE A 417 17.75 -6.36 -22.22
CA ILE A 417 18.89 -6.44 -21.30
C ILE A 417 19.31 -7.91 -21.10
N ILE A 418 18.34 -8.81 -20.91
CA ILE A 418 18.61 -10.26 -20.76
C ILE A 418 19.12 -10.87 -22.07
N ARG A 419 18.67 -10.37 -23.23
CA ARG A 419 19.13 -10.83 -24.56
C ARG A 419 20.54 -10.36 -24.90
N ARG A 420 20.97 -9.19 -24.40
CA ARG A 420 22.34 -8.66 -24.57
C ARG A 420 23.36 -9.27 -23.60
N LEU A 421 22.93 -9.70 -22.41
CA LEU A 421 23.82 -10.38 -21.45
C LEU A 421 24.14 -11.84 -21.81
N GLY A 422 23.40 -12.45 -22.75
CA GLY A 422 23.59 -13.85 -23.18
C GLY A 422 24.23 -14.05 -24.57
N GLY A 423 24.57 -12.98 -25.30
CA GLY A 423 25.08 -13.07 -26.67
C GLY A 423 26.55 -12.72 -26.78
N ARG A 424 27.39 -13.72 -27.09
CA ARG A 424 28.81 -13.54 -27.45
C ARG A 424 28.91 -12.63 -28.68
N VAL A 425 29.51 -11.44 -28.53
CA VAL A 425 29.78 -10.52 -29.64
C VAL A 425 31.01 -11.03 -30.39
N THR A 426 30.81 -11.55 -31.59
CA THR A 426 31.88 -11.73 -32.59
C THR A 426 32.10 -10.38 -33.28
N PRO A 427 33.34 -9.88 -33.42
CA PRO A 427 33.59 -8.59 -34.07
C PRO A 427 33.38 -8.68 -35.58
N GLU A 428 32.61 -7.75 -36.14
CA GLU A 428 32.37 -7.58 -37.57
C GLU A 428 33.43 -6.62 -38.17
N PRO A 429 33.90 -6.83 -39.42
CA PRO A 429 35.12 -6.19 -39.93
C PRO A 429 34.85 -4.82 -40.56
N THR A 430 35.84 -3.94 -40.42
CA THR A 430 35.90 -2.60 -40.99
C THR A 430 35.94 -2.63 -42.52
N PRO A 431 35.10 -1.86 -43.24
CA PRO A 431 35.25 -1.68 -44.68
C PRO A 431 36.25 -0.54 -45.01
N PRO A 432 36.98 -0.62 -46.14
CA PRO A 432 38.00 0.36 -46.49
C PRO A 432 37.38 1.58 -47.19
N ILE A 433 38.07 2.71 -47.03
CA ILE A 433 37.84 3.99 -47.69
C ILE A 433 38.35 3.88 -49.13
N ASP A 434 37.57 4.35 -50.11
CA ASP A 434 38.10 4.68 -51.42
C ASP A 434 37.52 5.99 -51.99
N HIS A 435 38.39 6.72 -52.67
CA HIS A 435 38.20 8.09 -53.14
C HIS A 435 37.77 8.14 -54.62
N GLN A 436 37.08 9.24 -54.97
CA GLN A 436 37.14 9.94 -56.28
C GLN A 436 36.46 9.32 -57.53
N HIS A 437 35.43 10.00 -58.07
CA HIS A 437 35.39 10.79 -59.33
C HIS A 437 33.97 10.88 -59.96
N PHE A 438 33.64 12.09 -60.41
CA PHE A 438 32.43 12.59 -61.12
C PHE A 438 32.53 12.30 -62.67
N PRO A 439 31.64 12.82 -63.56
CA PRO A 439 30.22 12.53 -63.91
C PRO A 439 30.13 12.27 -65.47
N PRO A 440 29.10 12.62 -66.31
CA PRO A 440 27.77 13.25 -66.13
C PRO A 440 26.61 12.80 -67.09
N VAL A 441 25.49 13.58 -67.08
CA VAL A 441 24.62 14.04 -68.22
C VAL A 441 23.17 13.52 -68.35
N PHE A 442 22.22 14.49 -68.22
CA PHE A 442 20.91 14.79 -68.88
C PHE A 442 19.83 13.67 -69.01
N GLU A 443 18.51 13.89 -68.98
CA GLU A 443 17.66 15.00 -69.43
C GLU A 443 16.21 14.84 -68.85
N ASP A 444 15.51 15.96 -68.64
CA ASP A 444 14.06 16.11 -68.30
C ASP A 444 13.21 16.15 -69.62
N PRO A 445 11.89 16.46 -69.67
CA PRO A 445 10.72 16.22 -68.81
C PRO A 445 9.49 15.67 -69.62
N SER A 446 8.30 15.45 -69.02
CA SER A 446 6.99 15.96 -69.55
C SER A 446 5.71 15.41 -68.88
N HIS A 447 4.72 16.30 -68.86
CA HIS A 447 3.35 16.28 -68.32
C HIS A 447 2.32 15.33 -69.00
N LYS A 448 1.26 14.94 -68.24
CA LYS A 448 -0.20 15.02 -68.55
C LYS A 448 -1.00 14.21 -67.49
N ILE A 449 -1.81 14.80 -66.59
CA ILE A 449 -3.22 15.25 -66.71
C ILE A 449 -4.18 14.28 -67.41
N SER A 450 -5.13 13.68 -66.66
CA SER A 450 -6.57 13.54 -66.97
C SER A 450 -7.26 12.82 -65.79
N GLN A 451 -8.02 13.50 -64.92
CA GLN A 451 -9.48 13.73 -64.97
C GLN A 451 -10.39 12.48 -64.94
N GLY A 452 -11.23 12.43 -63.90
CA GLY A 452 -12.69 12.23 -64.03
C GLY A 452 -13.25 10.98 -63.32
N LYS A 453 -14.00 11.11 -62.21
CA LYS A 453 -15.47 11.31 -62.11
C LYS A 453 -16.22 9.96 -62.32
N ILE A 454 -17.05 9.43 -61.41
CA ILE A 454 -18.47 9.80 -61.21
C ILE A 454 -19.12 8.86 -60.14
N LYS A 455 -19.92 9.49 -59.25
CA LYS A 455 -21.17 9.11 -58.52
C LYS A 455 -21.27 7.85 -57.62
N THR A 456 -21.75 7.90 -56.35
CA THR A 456 -23.09 8.24 -55.77
C THR A 456 -24.23 7.36 -56.32
N GLU A 457 -25.07 6.65 -55.55
CA GLU A 457 -26.16 7.04 -54.62
C GLU A 457 -26.74 5.70 -54.05
N GLU A 458 -27.14 5.62 -52.77
CA GLU A 458 -28.55 5.51 -52.29
C GLU A 458 -29.36 4.34 -52.91
N ASP A 459 -30.16 3.50 -52.23
CA ASP A 459 -30.94 3.70 -51.01
C ASP A 459 -31.63 2.37 -50.56
N MET A 460 -32.12 2.37 -49.32
CA MET A 460 -33.33 1.70 -48.78
C MET A 460 -33.60 0.17 -48.79
N ALA A 461 -33.73 -0.33 -47.56
CA ALA A 461 -34.91 -0.96 -46.93
C ALA A 461 -35.55 -2.26 -47.44
N ASN A 462 -35.67 -3.21 -46.49
CA ASN A 462 -36.73 -4.21 -46.22
C ASN A 462 -36.04 -5.52 -45.77
N GLY A 463 -36.44 -6.27 -44.75
CA GLY A 463 -37.66 -6.31 -43.95
C GLY A 463 -37.82 -7.78 -43.51
N ASN A 464 -38.03 -8.00 -42.21
CA ASN A 464 -38.69 -9.14 -41.54
C ASN A 464 -38.52 -10.58 -42.09
N THR A 465 -38.17 -11.55 -41.22
CA THR A 465 -39.18 -12.41 -40.56
C THR A 465 -38.59 -13.42 -39.57
N PHE A 466 -39.46 -13.83 -38.66
CA PHE A 466 -39.35 -14.63 -37.44
C PHE A 466 -39.34 -16.16 -37.70
N LYS A 467 -38.74 -16.89 -36.73
CA LYS A 467 -39.08 -18.22 -36.14
C LYS A 467 -39.21 -19.49 -37.01
N LEU A 468 -38.61 -20.60 -36.54
CA LEU A 468 -39.21 -21.70 -35.73
C LEU A 468 -38.09 -22.77 -35.48
N ASP A 469 -37.77 -23.10 -34.23
CA ASP A 469 -38.19 -24.28 -33.44
C ASP A 469 -37.32 -25.54 -33.70
N ASP A 470 -36.49 -25.90 -32.72
CA ASP A 470 -36.61 -27.09 -31.84
C ASP A 470 -35.59 -27.02 -30.68
#